data_AF-A0A9W6LA13-F1
#
_entry.id   AF-A0A9W6LA13-F1
#
_cell.length_a   1.000
_cell.length_b   1.000
_cell.length_c   1.000
_cell.angle_alpha   90.00
_cell.angle_beta   90.00
_cell.angle_gamma   90.00
#
_symmetry.space_group_name_H-M   'P 1'
#
loop_
_entity.id
_entity.type
_entity.pdbx_description
1 polymer ?
#
loop_
_entity_poly.entity_id
_entity_poly.type
_entity_poly.pdbx_seq_one_letter_code
_entity_poly.pdbx_strand_id
1 'polypeptide(L)'
;MWIKDMADIRQMLAGMRAKTVGKRRNYSGKLFPHLTICFGLLLLAALFPAHEGYPESARSLTADGNALYSAGKYDEALKAYEQAARERPEAGEIFFNKGNAYFQKGEYEKAKEAYEAAAIHTRDPSLEARSQFNLGNTAFLQGSRKLQSDPKEALGLYELSIRHYQNALKIDPKFEDAAENIEIARLKLKDLMDQIEKQKEAAKEREKLQKEMMQQLQEAVQEQESEIKDNQSLRGKKAQNPTQNFGKEHERLSERQRKTMEKTGEVAQKLSELQPQDTSSGRKAQEQSVQEHLKKAMEAQKTAAEEIGNQKLDSAQSEQEKALEQMKEAQSKLQDSRQESESKSKPGQNEENKGDKGSQTQSDQEKNQGQGSSQPESPQQPEQQQTRAGEQQKSPASLREGKEQPEDLRNGRAVIQEQAQDILQEEKENRLLFQESHKGEYRAVEKDW
;
A
#
# COMPACT_ATOMS: atom_id res chain seq x y z
N MET A 1 -25.18 30.38 -14.28
CA MET A 1 -25.01 31.78 -14.76
C MET A 1 -25.71 31.93 -16.11
N TRP A 2 -27.04 31.89 -16.11
CA TRP A 2 -27.93 31.73 -17.28
C TRP A 2 -28.99 32.84 -17.34
N ILE A 3 -28.61 34.09 -16.98
CA ILE A 3 -29.55 35.22 -16.85
C ILE A 3 -29.03 36.50 -17.56
N LYS A 4 -27.89 36.47 -18.26
CA LYS A 4 -27.32 37.69 -18.88
C LYS A 4 -27.81 38.00 -20.29
N ASP A 5 -28.50 37.10 -21.00
CA ASP A 5 -28.84 37.31 -22.42
C ASP A 5 -30.27 37.81 -22.69
N MET A 6 -31.12 37.94 -21.66
CA MET A 6 -32.51 38.41 -21.82
C MET A 6 -32.68 39.94 -21.70
N ALA A 7 -31.68 40.65 -21.20
CA ALA A 7 -31.73 42.10 -21.00
C ALA A 7 -31.49 42.89 -22.30
N ASP A 8 -30.62 42.37 -23.18
CA ASP A 8 -30.26 43.05 -24.44
C ASP A 8 -31.38 42.97 -25.50
N ILE A 9 -32.20 41.93 -25.46
CA ILE A 9 -33.36 41.78 -26.35
C ILE A 9 -34.49 42.76 -25.99
N ARG A 10 -34.61 43.15 -24.72
CA ARG A 10 -35.62 44.12 -24.26
C ARG A 10 -35.26 45.58 -24.58
N GLN A 11 -33.97 45.93 -24.66
CA GLN A 11 -33.56 47.27 -25.13
C GLN A 11 -33.72 47.44 -26.65
N MET A 12 -33.56 46.36 -27.42
CA MET A 12 -33.69 46.42 -28.88
C MET A 12 -35.13 46.63 -29.36
N LEU A 13 -36.13 46.17 -28.58
CA LEU A 13 -37.56 46.32 -28.90
C LEU A 13 -38.18 47.64 -28.41
N ALA A 14 -37.52 48.37 -27.51
CA ALA A 14 -37.98 49.67 -27.00
C ALA A 14 -37.64 50.86 -27.92
N GLY A 15 -36.71 50.69 -28.88
CA GLY A 15 -36.28 51.75 -29.80
C GLY A 15 -37.19 51.98 -31.02
N MET A 16 -38.19 51.14 -31.27
CA MET A 16 -39.06 51.23 -32.47
C MET A 16 -40.43 51.90 -32.22
N ARG A 17 -40.64 52.52 -31.05
CA ARG A 17 -41.90 53.17 -30.69
C ARG A 17 -41.77 54.69 -30.61
N ALA A 18 -41.22 55.34 -31.64
CA ALA A 18 -41.44 56.77 -31.84
C ALA A 18 -41.21 57.19 -33.30
N LYS A 19 -42.20 57.92 -33.84
CA LYS A 19 -42.18 58.72 -35.07
C LYS A 19 -42.30 57.95 -36.39
N THR A 20 -43.53 57.82 -36.91
CA THR A 20 -44.04 58.82 -37.87
C THR A 20 -45.44 58.43 -38.36
N VAL A 21 -46.38 59.34 -38.10
CA VAL A 21 -47.69 59.39 -38.72
C VAL A 21 -47.53 59.81 -40.18
N GLY A 22 -48.22 59.11 -41.09
CA GLY A 22 -48.74 59.69 -42.33
C GLY A 22 -47.86 59.57 -43.58
N LYS A 23 -48.16 58.56 -44.42
CA LYS A 23 -48.56 58.74 -45.84
C LYS A 23 -48.75 57.38 -46.50
N ARG A 24 -49.96 57.11 -46.99
CA ARG A 24 -50.22 55.99 -47.92
C ARG A 24 -49.39 56.20 -49.18
N ARG A 25 -48.55 55.22 -49.54
CA ARG A 25 -47.99 55.07 -50.88
C ARG A 25 -48.18 53.62 -51.32
N ASN A 26 -48.97 53.46 -52.39
CA ASN A 26 -49.14 52.22 -53.11
C ASN A 26 -47.78 51.76 -53.65
N TYR A 27 -47.34 50.56 -53.31
CA TYR A 27 -46.30 49.85 -54.04
C TYR A 27 -46.93 48.66 -54.76
N SER A 28 -47.21 48.89 -56.04
CA SER A 28 -47.48 47.87 -57.03
C SER A 28 -46.19 47.17 -57.44
N GLY A 29 -46.16 45.84 -57.31
CA GLY A 29 -45.34 44.96 -58.14
C GLY A 29 -43.86 44.80 -57.75
N LYS A 30 -43.43 43.53 -57.69
CA LYS A 30 -42.06 43.00 -57.54
C LYS A 30 -41.60 42.67 -56.11
N LEU A 31 -42.30 41.76 -55.44
CA LEU A 31 -41.80 41.06 -54.24
C LEU A 31 -41.94 39.54 -54.35
N PHE A 32 -41.72 38.96 -55.55
CA PHE A 32 -42.05 37.55 -55.81
C PHE A 32 -40.91 36.56 -56.18
N PRO A 33 -39.64 36.94 -56.48
CA PRO A 33 -38.63 35.90 -56.78
C PRO A 33 -37.90 35.37 -55.54
N HIS A 34 -37.78 36.15 -54.46
CA HIS A 34 -37.03 35.73 -53.26
C HIS A 34 -37.84 34.80 -52.35
N LEU A 35 -39.16 34.99 -52.27
CA LEU A 35 -40.03 34.14 -51.45
C LEU A 35 -40.13 32.72 -52.03
N THR A 36 -40.15 32.59 -53.36
CA THR A 36 -40.15 31.29 -54.05
C THR A 36 -38.81 30.56 -53.95
N ILE A 37 -37.68 31.28 -53.92
CA ILE A 37 -36.36 30.67 -53.71
C ILE A 37 -36.22 30.16 -52.28
N CYS A 38 -36.66 30.93 -51.28
CA CYS A 38 -36.65 30.48 -49.89
C CYS A 38 -37.60 29.29 -49.66
N PHE A 39 -38.77 29.29 -50.29
CA PHE A 39 -39.71 28.16 -50.22
C PHE A 39 -39.16 26.92 -50.94
N GLY A 40 -38.46 27.11 -52.08
CA GLY A 40 -37.77 26.06 -52.81
C GLY A 40 -36.60 25.45 -52.03
N LEU A 41 -35.83 26.26 -51.31
CA LEU A 41 -34.73 25.79 -50.43
C LEU A 41 -35.24 25.07 -49.18
N LEU A 42 -36.37 25.51 -48.60
CA LEU A 42 -37.05 24.81 -47.51
C LEU A 42 -37.64 23.47 -47.98
N LEU A 43 -38.21 23.42 -49.19
CA LEU A 43 -38.67 22.16 -49.80
C LEU A 43 -37.50 21.23 -50.15
N LEU A 44 -36.36 21.76 -50.59
CA LEU A 44 -35.15 20.98 -50.83
C LEU A 44 -34.61 20.39 -49.52
N ALA A 45 -34.57 21.18 -48.44
CA ALA A 45 -34.18 20.71 -47.10
C ALA A 45 -35.16 19.69 -46.49
N ALA A 46 -36.42 19.68 -46.92
CA ALA A 46 -37.40 18.66 -46.55
C ALA A 46 -37.32 17.39 -47.41
N LEU A 47 -36.67 17.45 -48.59
CA LEU A 47 -36.43 16.32 -49.49
C LEU A 47 -35.13 15.56 -49.17
N PHE A 48 -34.23 16.16 -48.41
CA PHE A 48 -33.12 15.48 -47.76
C PHE A 48 -33.47 15.31 -46.29
N PRO A 49 -34.07 14.17 -45.85
CA PRO A 49 -33.97 13.85 -44.43
C PRO A 49 -32.48 13.98 -44.09
N ALA A 50 -32.16 14.81 -43.08
CA ALA A 50 -30.88 14.66 -42.42
C ALA A 50 -30.72 13.16 -42.20
N HIS A 51 -29.61 12.59 -42.66
CA HIS A 51 -29.30 11.20 -42.38
C HIS A 51 -29.03 11.10 -40.88
N GLU A 52 -30.08 11.26 -40.07
CA GLU A 52 -30.18 10.69 -38.74
C GLU A 52 -30.10 9.19 -39.02
N GLY A 53 -28.87 8.68 -38.99
CA GLY A 53 -28.65 7.24 -38.95
C GLY A 53 -29.58 6.68 -37.89
N TYR A 54 -30.35 5.65 -38.25
CA TYR A 54 -31.24 4.98 -37.32
C TYR A 54 -30.51 4.80 -35.98
N PRO A 55 -31.11 5.18 -34.83
CA PRO A 55 -30.47 5.04 -33.53
C PRO A 55 -29.96 3.62 -33.41
N GLU A 56 -28.65 3.51 -33.31
CA GLU A 56 -28.00 2.23 -33.44
C GLU A 56 -28.40 1.37 -32.25
N SER A 57 -29.06 0.23 -32.51
CA SER A 57 -29.59 -0.59 -31.42
C SER A 57 -28.44 -1.05 -30.51
N ALA A 58 -28.71 -1.19 -29.21
CA ALA A 58 -27.72 -1.72 -28.25
C ALA A 58 -27.04 -3.01 -28.73
N ARG A 59 -27.78 -3.87 -29.46
CA ARG A 59 -27.24 -5.11 -30.05
C ARG A 59 -26.20 -4.83 -31.14
N SER A 60 -26.46 -3.86 -32.02
CA SER A 60 -25.51 -3.46 -33.07
C SER A 60 -24.25 -2.83 -32.47
N LEU A 61 -24.43 -1.87 -31.55
CA LEU A 61 -23.32 -1.26 -30.80
C LEU A 61 -22.47 -2.28 -30.03
N THR A 62 -23.10 -3.30 -29.45
CA THR A 62 -22.38 -4.40 -28.78
C THR A 62 -21.61 -5.26 -29.78
N ALA A 63 -22.19 -5.57 -30.95
CA ALA A 63 -21.51 -6.33 -31.99
C ALA A 63 -20.30 -5.56 -32.55
N ASP A 64 -20.44 -4.26 -32.78
CA ASP A 64 -19.35 -3.38 -33.20
C ASP A 64 -18.25 -3.31 -32.13
N GLY A 65 -18.62 -3.16 -30.86
CA GLY A 65 -17.70 -3.24 -29.74
C GLY A 65 -16.95 -4.57 -29.70
N ASN A 66 -17.62 -5.69 -29.93
CA ASN A 66 -16.99 -7.03 -29.96
C ASN A 66 -16.00 -7.16 -31.13
N ALA A 67 -16.32 -6.60 -32.29
CA ALA A 67 -15.43 -6.58 -33.45
C ALA A 67 -14.17 -5.74 -33.17
N LEU A 68 -14.34 -4.57 -32.54
CA LEU A 68 -13.24 -3.70 -32.11
C LEU A 68 -12.37 -4.38 -31.04
N TYR A 69 -12.99 -5.03 -30.05
CA TYR A 69 -12.29 -5.80 -29.03
C TYR A 69 -11.44 -6.92 -29.66
N SER A 70 -12.01 -7.68 -30.59
CA SER A 70 -11.31 -8.75 -31.31
C SER A 70 -10.16 -8.23 -32.17
N ALA A 71 -10.22 -6.97 -32.60
CA ALA A 71 -9.14 -6.27 -33.30
C ALA A 71 -8.10 -5.64 -32.35
N GLY A 72 -8.20 -5.85 -31.04
CA GLY A 72 -7.31 -5.26 -30.02
C GLY A 72 -7.55 -3.77 -29.77
N LYS A 73 -8.61 -3.19 -30.35
CA LYS A 73 -8.98 -1.77 -30.24
C LYS A 73 -9.85 -1.54 -29.00
N TYR A 74 -9.25 -1.73 -27.83
CA TYR A 74 -9.99 -1.77 -26.57
C TYR A 74 -10.64 -0.43 -26.19
N ASP A 75 -10.01 0.70 -26.49
CA ASP A 75 -10.57 2.03 -26.20
C ASP A 75 -11.78 2.35 -27.08
N GLU A 76 -11.75 2.00 -28.36
CA GLU A 76 -12.91 2.14 -29.24
C GLU A 76 -14.02 1.14 -28.87
N ALA A 77 -13.66 -0.09 -28.51
CA ALA A 77 -14.62 -1.08 -28.02
C ALA A 77 -15.36 -0.58 -26.77
N LEU A 78 -14.63 0.00 -25.80
CA LEU A 78 -15.22 0.59 -24.59
C LEU A 78 -16.21 1.71 -24.93
N LYS A 79 -15.91 2.58 -25.90
CA LYS A 79 -16.85 3.63 -26.34
C LYS A 79 -18.13 3.04 -26.93
N ALA A 80 -18.01 2.01 -27.77
CA ALA A 80 -19.16 1.32 -28.34
C ALA A 80 -20.02 0.65 -27.26
N TYR A 81 -19.38 -0.05 -26.29
CA TYR A 81 -20.09 -0.64 -25.16
C TYR A 81 -20.71 0.40 -24.22
N GLU A 82 -20.09 1.56 -24.03
CA GLU A 82 -20.68 2.67 -23.26
C GLU A 82 -21.94 3.22 -23.91
N GLN A 83 -21.95 3.36 -25.24
CA GLN A 83 -23.15 3.74 -25.98
C GLN A 83 -24.23 2.65 -25.87
N ALA A 84 -23.85 1.38 -26.03
CA ALA A 84 -24.76 0.25 -25.89
C ALA A 84 -25.39 0.18 -24.48
N ALA A 85 -24.60 0.46 -23.44
CA ALA A 85 -25.06 0.48 -22.04
C ALA A 85 -26.02 1.63 -21.75
N ARG A 86 -25.95 2.76 -22.48
CA ARG A 86 -26.96 3.84 -22.35
C ARG A 86 -28.32 3.43 -22.89
N GLU A 87 -28.32 2.66 -23.98
CA GLU A 87 -29.54 2.14 -24.60
C GLU A 87 -30.16 0.98 -23.80
N ARG A 88 -29.32 0.12 -23.21
CA ARG A 88 -29.76 -1.00 -22.35
C ARG A 88 -28.94 -1.06 -21.06
N PRO A 89 -29.31 -0.27 -20.03
CA PRO A 89 -28.52 -0.14 -18.79
C PRO A 89 -28.50 -1.39 -17.91
N GLU A 90 -29.35 -2.38 -18.17
CA GLU A 90 -29.43 -3.64 -17.40
C GLU A 90 -28.96 -4.85 -18.22
N ALA A 91 -28.30 -4.64 -19.37
CA ALA A 91 -27.79 -5.75 -20.17
C ALA A 91 -26.43 -6.22 -19.64
N GLY A 92 -26.43 -7.26 -18.81
CA GLY A 92 -25.21 -7.85 -18.21
C GLY A 92 -24.11 -8.21 -19.23
N GLU A 93 -24.48 -8.63 -20.44
CA GLU A 93 -23.54 -8.96 -21.52
C GLU A 93 -22.63 -7.78 -21.92
N ILE A 94 -23.17 -6.55 -21.87
CA ILE A 94 -22.43 -5.34 -22.21
C ILE A 94 -21.37 -5.07 -21.14
N PHE A 95 -21.74 -5.17 -19.86
CA PHE A 95 -20.82 -4.99 -18.74
C PHE A 95 -19.74 -6.07 -18.72
N PHE A 96 -20.09 -7.32 -19.06
CA PHE A 96 -19.11 -8.40 -19.18
C PHE A 96 -18.06 -8.08 -20.25
N ASN A 97 -18.49 -7.58 -21.41
CA ASN A 97 -17.57 -7.21 -22.49
C ASN A 97 -16.73 -5.96 -22.15
N LYS A 98 -17.29 -5.00 -21.40
CA LYS A 98 -16.52 -3.88 -20.84
C LYS A 98 -15.45 -4.37 -19.86
N GLY A 99 -15.79 -5.31 -18.99
CA GLY A 99 -14.84 -5.94 -18.06
C GLY A 99 -13.69 -6.58 -18.81
N ASN A 100 -13.97 -7.35 -19.87
CA ASN A 100 -12.94 -7.94 -20.72
C ASN A 100 -12.02 -6.89 -21.34
N ALA A 101 -12.58 -5.79 -21.87
CA ALA A 101 -11.79 -4.71 -22.44
C ALA A 101 -10.88 -4.03 -21.40
N TYR A 102 -11.41 -3.71 -20.21
CA TYR A 102 -10.60 -3.15 -19.12
C TYR A 102 -9.53 -4.11 -18.62
N PHE A 103 -9.84 -5.40 -18.53
CA PHE A 103 -8.91 -6.44 -18.13
C PHE A 103 -7.72 -6.52 -19.09
N GLN A 104 -7.96 -6.53 -20.41
CA GLN A 104 -6.90 -6.53 -21.42
C GLN A 104 -6.03 -5.27 -21.39
N LYS A 105 -6.59 -4.13 -20.97
CA LYS A 105 -5.84 -2.89 -20.75
C LYS A 105 -5.04 -2.88 -19.44
N GLY A 106 -5.19 -3.88 -18.58
CA GLY A 106 -4.56 -3.92 -17.26
C GLY A 106 -5.20 -2.98 -16.24
N GLU A 107 -6.37 -2.41 -16.54
CA GLU A 107 -7.17 -1.53 -15.69
C GLU A 107 -8.07 -2.37 -14.76
N TYR A 108 -7.44 -3.14 -13.87
CA TYR A 108 -8.11 -4.20 -13.12
C TYR A 108 -9.22 -3.71 -12.17
N GLU A 109 -9.13 -2.52 -11.58
CA GLU A 109 -10.23 -1.99 -10.75
C GLU A 109 -11.50 -1.74 -11.57
N LYS A 110 -11.36 -1.15 -12.76
CA LYS A 110 -12.51 -0.95 -13.66
C LYS A 110 -13.03 -2.26 -14.24
N ALA A 111 -12.13 -3.22 -14.48
CA ALA A 111 -12.52 -4.56 -14.90
C ALA A 111 -13.40 -5.22 -13.82
N LYS A 112 -12.97 -5.15 -12.56
CA LYS A 112 -13.72 -5.65 -11.40
C LYS A 112 -15.11 -5.00 -11.33
N GLU A 113 -15.21 -3.67 -11.34
CA GLU A 113 -16.49 -2.97 -11.30
C GLU A 113 -17.43 -3.41 -12.43
N ALA A 114 -16.91 -3.58 -13.65
CA ALA A 114 -17.69 -4.01 -14.79
C ALA A 114 -18.14 -5.48 -14.69
N TYR A 115 -17.30 -6.39 -14.20
CA TYR A 115 -17.69 -7.78 -13.98
C TYR A 115 -18.69 -7.94 -12.82
N GLU A 116 -18.57 -7.15 -11.75
CA GLU A 116 -19.57 -7.09 -10.67
C GLU A 116 -20.92 -6.63 -11.22
N ALA A 117 -20.94 -5.56 -12.04
CA ALA A 117 -22.14 -5.11 -12.71
C ALA A 117 -22.72 -6.19 -13.64
N ALA A 118 -21.88 -6.93 -14.38
CA ALA A 118 -22.31 -8.02 -15.24
C ALA A 118 -23.01 -9.15 -14.45
N ALA A 119 -22.44 -9.55 -13.32
CA ALA A 119 -22.99 -10.57 -12.43
C ALA A 119 -24.33 -10.12 -11.79
N ILE A 120 -24.45 -8.83 -11.44
CA ILE A 120 -25.69 -8.28 -10.85
C ILE A 120 -26.82 -8.14 -11.88
N HIS A 121 -26.49 -7.76 -13.11
CA HIS A 121 -27.48 -7.44 -14.15
C HIS A 121 -27.84 -8.61 -15.07
N THR A 122 -27.18 -9.76 -14.94
CA THR A 122 -27.53 -10.95 -15.71
C THR A 122 -28.63 -11.78 -15.04
N ARG A 123 -29.43 -12.47 -15.86
CA ARG A 123 -30.30 -13.58 -15.44
C ARG A 123 -29.85 -14.92 -16.02
N ASP A 124 -28.81 -14.91 -16.84
CA ASP A 124 -28.18 -16.09 -17.40
C ASP A 124 -27.12 -16.61 -16.41
N PRO A 125 -27.33 -17.80 -15.80
CA PRO A 125 -26.37 -18.40 -14.88
C PRO A 125 -24.99 -18.63 -15.52
N SER A 126 -24.93 -18.90 -16.82
CA SER A 126 -23.65 -19.09 -17.52
C SER A 126 -22.84 -17.79 -17.55
N LEU A 127 -23.50 -16.66 -17.85
CA LEU A 127 -22.86 -15.36 -17.82
C LEU A 127 -22.46 -14.94 -16.39
N GLU A 128 -23.28 -15.28 -15.39
CA GLU A 128 -22.95 -15.02 -13.98
C GLU A 128 -21.70 -15.80 -13.55
N ALA A 129 -21.65 -17.10 -13.85
CA ALA A 129 -20.50 -17.95 -13.56
C ALA A 129 -19.23 -17.43 -14.23
N ARG A 130 -19.29 -17.03 -15.51
CA ARG A 130 -18.16 -16.43 -16.24
C ARG A 130 -17.74 -15.08 -15.67
N SER A 131 -18.67 -14.29 -15.16
CA SER A 131 -18.37 -13.02 -14.51
C SER A 131 -17.64 -13.25 -13.18
N GLN A 132 -18.09 -14.22 -12.37
CA GLN A 132 -17.39 -14.64 -11.15
C GLN A 132 -15.99 -15.18 -11.47
N PHE A 133 -15.85 -16.02 -12.49
CA PHE A 133 -14.54 -16.51 -12.94
C PHE A 133 -13.58 -15.35 -13.29
N ASN A 134 -14.05 -14.36 -14.05
CA ASN A 134 -13.22 -13.22 -14.42
C ASN A 134 -12.92 -12.25 -13.25
N LEU A 135 -13.80 -12.14 -12.26
CA LEU A 135 -13.49 -11.47 -10.99
C LEU A 135 -12.35 -12.19 -10.26
N GLY A 136 -12.36 -13.53 -10.27
CA GLY A 136 -11.28 -14.34 -9.75
C GLY A 136 -9.95 -14.06 -10.45
N ASN A 137 -9.95 -14.07 -11.78
CA ASN A 137 -8.76 -13.75 -12.58
C ASN A 137 -8.23 -12.34 -12.31
N THR A 138 -9.14 -11.38 -12.14
CA THR A 138 -8.80 -9.98 -11.84
C THR A 138 -8.12 -9.86 -10.48
N ALA A 139 -8.72 -10.44 -9.43
CA ALA A 139 -8.14 -10.45 -8.10
C ALA A 139 -6.79 -11.17 -8.06
N PHE A 140 -6.66 -12.30 -8.75
CA PHE A 140 -5.39 -13.05 -8.84
C PHE A 140 -4.26 -12.21 -9.45
N LEU A 141 -4.55 -11.47 -10.53
CA LEU A 141 -3.56 -10.60 -11.16
C LEU A 141 -3.21 -9.38 -10.32
N GLN A 142 -4.18 -8.80 -9.60
CA GLN A 142 -3.90 -7.75 -8.63
C GLN A 142 -3.00 -8.28 -7.51
N GLY A 143 -3.28 -9.48 -6.97
CA GLY A 143 -2.44 -10.13 -5.97
C GLY A 143 -1.01 -10.36 -6.48
N SER A 144 -0.88 -10.84 -7.71
CA SER A 144 0.41 -11.03 -8.38
C SER A 144 1.21 -9.73 -8.50
N ARG A 145 0.55 -8.59 -8.78
CA ARG A 145 1.21 -7.27 -8.85
C ARG A 145 1.64 -6.75 -7.49
N LYS A 146 0.87 -7.06 -6.43
CA LYS A 146 1.17 -6.62 -5.06
C LYS A 146 2.17 -7.53 -4.34
N LEU A 147 2.45 -8.71 -4.87
CA LEU A 147 3.26 -9.75 -4.23
C LEU A 147 4.58 -9.23 -3.63
N GLN A 148 5.29 -8.35 -4.34
CA GLN A 148 6.56 -7.80 -3.86
C GLN A 148 6.40 -6.57 -2.97
N SER A 149 5.44 -5.68 -3.28
CA SER A 149 5.30 -4.40 -2.59
C SER A 149 4.48 -4.48 -1.30
N ASP A 150 3.44 -5.30 -1.32
CA ASP A 150 2.56 -5.56 -0.17
C ASP A 150 2.13 -7.03 -0.17
N PRO A 151 2.98 -7.93 0.38
CA PRO A 151 2.67 -9.35 0.52
C PRO A 151 1.38 -9.63 1.28
N LYS A 152 0.97 -8.76 2.21
CA LYS A 152 -0.25 -8.95 3.00
C LYS A 152 -1.50 -8.62 2.18
N GLU A 153 -1.45 -7.57 1.38
CA GLU A 153 -2.51 -7.26 0.43
C GLU A 153 -2.62 -8.34 -0.65
N ALA A 154 -1.47 -8.84 -1.16
CA ALA A 154 -1.44 -9.94 -2.12
C ALA A 154 -2.11 -11.22 -1.59
N LEU A 155 -1.91 -11.54 -0.31
CA LEU A 155 -2.56 -12.68 0.35
C LEU A 155 -4.09 -12.58 0.25
N GLY A 156 -4.65 -11.43 0.67
CA GLY A 156 -6.11 -11.22 0.64
C GLY A 156 -6.68 -11.23 -0.80
N LEU A 157 -5.90 -10.78 -1.78
CA LEU A 157 -6.30 -10.81 -3.19
C LEU A 157 -6.31 -12.24 -3.76
N TYR A 158 -5.36 -13.10 -3.37
CA TYR A 158 -5.42 -14.51 -3.75
C TYR A 158 -6.60 -15.24 -3.08
N GLU A 159 -6.89 -14.96 -1.81
CA GLU A 159 -8.09 -15.50 -1.14
C GLU A 159 -9.39 -15.05 -1.83
N LEU A 160 -9.46 -13.77 -2.20
CA LEU A 160 -10.58 -13.22 -2.94
C LEU A 160 -10.73 -13.92 -4.31
N SER A 161 -9.61 -14.21 -4.99
CA SER A 161 -9.65 -14.93 -6.26
C SER A 161 -10.24 -16.34 -6.11
N ILE A 162 -9.84 -17.08 -5.08
CA ILE A 162 -10.36 -18.42 -4.77
C ILE A 162 -11.87 -18.34 -4.51
N ARG A 163 -12.33 -17.36 -3.73
CA ARG A 163 -13.75 -17.17 -3.43
C ARG A 163 -14.58 -16.95 -4.70
N HIS A 164 -14.08 -16.12 -5.62
CA HIS A 164 -14.77 -15.86 -6.88
C HIS A 164 -14.82 -17.10 -7.78
N TYR A 165 -13.74 -17.86 -7.89
CA TYR A 165 -13.77 -19.14 -8.62
C TYR A 165 -14.72 -20.16 -7.97
N GLN A 166 -14.75 -20.24 -6.63
CA GLN A 166 -15.71 -21.08 -5.91
C GLN A 166 -17.16 -20.67 -6.20
N ASN A 167 -17.43 -19.36 -6.28
CA ASN A 167 -18.75 -18.86 -6.66
C ASN A 167 -19.10 -19.24 -8.11
N ALA A 168 -18.13 -19.20 -9.04
CA ALA A 168 -18.35 -19.69 -10.39
C ALA A 168 -18.73 -21.19 -10.41
N LEU A 169 -18.02 -22.02 -9.63
CA LEU A 169 -18.32 -23.46 -9.50
C LEU A 169 -19.64 -23.77 -8.79
N LYS A 170 -20.10 -22.91 -7.87
CA LYS A 170 -21.43 -23.04 -7.25
C LYS A 170 -22.55 -22.86 -8.28
N ILE A 171 -22.34 -21.97 -9.25
CA ILE A 171 -23.31 -21.67 -10.31
C ILE A 171 -23.22 -22.70 -11.44
N ASP A 172 -22.00 -23.00 -11.89
CA ASP A 172 -21.69 -24.02 -12.89
C ASP A 172 -20.65 -25.02 -12.34
N PRO A 173 -21.10 -26.15 -11.77
CA PRO A 173 -20.20 -27.17 -11.21
C PRO A 173 -19.27 -27.84 -12.22
N LYS A 174 -19.47 -27.63 -13.53
CA LYS A 174 -18.63 -28.17 -14.60
C LYS A 174 -17.67 -27.15 -15.20
N PHE A 175 -17.51 -25.99 -14.57
CA PHE A 175 -16.58 -24.95 -15.05
C PHE A 175 -15.13 -25.34 -14.76
N GLU A 176 -14.54 -26.14 -15.66
CA GLU A 176 -13.18 -26.69 -15.53
C GLU A 176 -12.12 -25.59 -15.30
N ASP A 177 -12.13 -24.50 -16.07
CA ASP A 177 -11.15 -23.40 -15.89
C ASP A 177 -11.19 -22.80 -14.47
N ALA A 178 -12.38 -22.70 -13.86
CA ALA A 178 -12.51 -22.18 -12.50
C ALA A 178 -11.94 -23.16 -11.47
N ALA A 179 -12.12 -24.46 -11.66
CA ALA A 179 -11.51 -25.48 -10.81
C ALA A 179 -9.97 -25.47 -10.93
N GLU A 180 -9.44 -25.38 -12.14
CA GLU A 180 -7.98 -25.30 -12.38
C GLU A 180 -7.37 -24.04 -11.75
N ASN A 181 -8.01 -22.87 -11.94
CA ASN A 181 -7.49 -21.62 -11.41
C ASN A 181 -7.56 -21.51 -9.88
N ILE A 182 -8.48 -22.23 -9.21
CA ILE A 182 -8.46 -22.36 -7.75
C ILE A 182 -7.17 -23.00 -7.29
N GLU A 183 -6.74 -24.10 -7.94
CA GLU A 183 -5.53 -24.80 -7.55
C GLU A 183 -4.29 -23.94 -7.76
N ILE A 184 -4.23 -23.18 -8.87
CA ILE A 184 -3.16 -22.21 -9.12
C ILE A 184 -3.13 -21.13 -8.03
N ALA A 185 -4.29 -20.56 -7.68
CA ALA A 185 -4.40 -19.55 -6.63
C ALA A 185 -4.03 -20.07 -5.25
N ARG A 186 -4.41 -21.31 -4.91
CA ARG A 186 -4.03 -21.99 -3.66
C ARG A 186 -2.52 -22.21 -3.57
N LEU A 187 -1.87 -22.66 -4.64
CA LEU A 187 -0.41 -22.83 -4.67
C LEU A 187 0.32 -21.51 -4.44
N LYS A 188 -0.17 -20.42 -5.04
CA LYS A 188 0.39 -19.07 -4.81
C LYS A 188 0.16 -18.57 -3.39
N LEU A 189 -1.03 -18.80 -2.85
CA LEU A 189 -1.36 -18.45 -1.47
C LEU A 189 -0.43 -19.18 -0.49
N LYS A 190 -0.24 -20.49 -0.68
CA LYS A 190 0.65 -21.31 0.15
C LYS A 190 2.10 -20.82 0.11
N ASP A 191 2.66 -20.64 -1.09
CA ASP A 191 4.04 -20.15 -1.26
C ASP A 191 4.24 -18.80 -0.57
N LEU A 192 3.26 -17.89 -0.71
CA LEU A 192 3.29 -16.59 -0.05
C LEU A 192 3.20 -16.72 1.49
N MET A 193 2.34 -17.59 2.01
CA MET A 193 2.26 -17.85 3.45
C MET A 193 3.56 -18.42 4.01
N ASP A 194 4.16 -19.39 3.33
CA ASP A 194 5.44 -20.00 3.72
C ASP A 194 6.56 -18.94 3.74
N GLN A 195 6.58 -18.04 2.75
CA GLN A 195 7.52 -16.92 2.71
C GLN A 195 7.30 -15.93 3.85
N ILE A 196 6.04 -15.56 4.14
CA ILE A 196 5.69 -14.65 5.24
C ILE A 196 6.09 -15.25 6.60
N GLU A 197 5.81 -16.53 6.83
CA GLU A 197 6.15 -17.19 8.10
C GLU A 197 7.68 -17.32 8.25
N LYS A 198 8.39 -17.66 7.17
CA LYS A 198 9.86 -17.70 7.17
C LYS A 198 10.47 -16.33 7.49
N GLN A 199 9.93 -15.25 6.93
CA GLN A 199 10.36 -13.88 7.25
C GLN A 199 10.08 -13.51 8.70
N LYS A 200 8.92 -13.92 9.23
CA LYS A 200 8.52 -13.68 10.62
C LYS A 200 9.42 -14.41 11.61
N GLU A 201 9.72 -15.68 11.38
CA GLU A 201 10.64 -16.43 12.24
C GLU A 201 12.07 -15.88 12.13
N ALA A 202 12.53 -15.50 10.94
CA ALA A 202 13.83 -14.83 10.78
C ALA A 202 13.89 -13.49 11.53
N ALA A 203 12.81 -12.70 11.51
CA ALA A 203 12.73 -11.44 12.25
C ALA A 203 12.75 -11.67 13.77
N LYS A 204 12.06 -12.70 14.25
CA LYS A 204 12.01 -13.08 15.67
C LYS A 204 13.34 -13.58 16.19
N GLU A 205 14.03 -14.47 15.45
CA GLU A 205 15.38 -14.92 15.80
C GLU A 205 16.37 -13.75 15.79
N ARG A 206 16.23 -12.82 14.84
CA ARG A 206 17.04 -11.60 14.83
C ARG A 206 16.79 -10.71 16.04
N GLU A 207 15.54 -10.50 16.44
CA GLU A 207 15.20 -9.72 17.63
C GLU A 207 15.76 -10.37 18.90
N LYS A 208 15.66 -11.70 19.01
CA LYS A 208 16.24 -12.47 20.09
C LYS A 208 17.77 -12.31 20.14
N LEU A 209 18.45 -12.48 19.00
CA LEU A 209 19.90 -12.31 18.91
C LEU A 209 20.34 -10.89 19.26
N GLN A 210 19.60 -9.85 18.84
CA GLN A 210 19.86 -8.47 19.23
C GLN A 210 19.71 -8.25 20.73
N LYS A 211 18.69 -8.84 21.38
CA LYS A 211 18.51 -8.76 22.84
C LYS A 211 19.65 -9.44 23.59
N GLU A 212 20.05 -10.63 23.15
CA GLU A 212 21.18 -11.36 23.73
C GLU A 212 22.49 -10.57 23.62
N MET A 213 22.77 -10.04 22.43
CA MET A 213 23.95 -9.21 22.18
C MET A 213 23.95 -7.93 23.04
N MET A 214 22.78 -7.28 23.19
CA MET A 214 22.63 -6.11 24.05
C MET A 214 22.89 -6.46 25.52
N GLN A 215 22.37 -7.58 26.00
CA GLN A 215 22.61 -8.03 27.36
C GLN A 215 24.11 -8.32 27.59
N GLN A 216 24.75 -9.07 26.70
CA GLN A 216 26.18 -9.39 26.79
C GLN A 216 27.05 -8.13 26.77
N LEU A 217 26.74 -7.17 25.89
CA LEU A 217 27.47 -5.91 25.83
C LEU A 217 27.28 -5.09 27.10
N GLN A 218 26.07 -5.07 27.66
CA GLN A 218 25.79 -4.39 28.94
C GLN A 218 26.57 -5.02 30.10
N GLU A 219 26.65 -6.35 30.17
CA GLU A 219 27.46 -7.06 31.16
C GLU A 219 28.96 -6.72 31.00
N ALA A 220 29.47 -6.75 29.77
CA ALA A 220 30.86 -6.39 29.49
C ALA A 220 31.17 -4.93 29.88
N VAL A 221 30.24 -3.99 29.64
CA VAL A 221 30.37 -2.59 30.08
C VAL A 221 30.47 -2.50 31.61
N GLN A 222 29.61 -3.21 32.34
CA GLN A 222 29.65 -3.22 33.81
C GLN A 222 30.96 -3.82 34.35
N GLU A 223 31.47 -4.86 33.70
CA GLU A 223 32.76 -5.47 34.04
C GLU A 223 33.91 -4.49 33.78
N GLN A 224 33.91 -3.79 32.64
CA GLN A 224 34.90 -2.76 32.32
C GLN A 224 34.89 -1.62 33.34
N GLU A 225 33.71 -1.15 33.76
CA GLU A 225 33.58 -0.11 34.80
C GLU A 225 34.12 -0.57 36.17
N SER A 226 33.89 -1.85 36.50
CA SER A 226 34.42 -2.47 37.72
C SER A 226 35.95 -2.57 37.67
N GLU A 227 36.52 -2.98 36.53
CA GLU A 227 37.97 -3.08 36.32
C GLU A 227 38.68 -1.73 36.40
N ILE A 228 38.05 -0.65 35.90
CA ILE A 228 38.55 0.72 36.07
C ILE A 228 38.64 1.09 37.56
N LYS A 229 37.60 0.79 38.34
CA LYS A 229 37.59 1.07 39.79
C LYS A 229 38.66 0.26 40.54
N ASP A 230 38.85 -1.00 40.15
CA ASP A 230 39.89 -1.85 40.73
C ASP A 230 41.29 -1.35 40.40
N ASN A 231 41.52 -0.88 39.18
CA ASN A 231 42.78 -0.23 38.79
C ASN A 231 43.04 1.02 39.65
N GLN A 232 42.04 1.91 39.79
CA GLN A 232 42.13 3.10 40.66
C GLN A 232 42.47 2.73 42.12
N SER A 233 41.84 1.68 42.65
CA SER A 233 42.11 1.17 43.99
C SER A 233 43.55 0.65 44.12
N LEU A 234 44.04 -0.10 43.13
CA LEU A 234 45.43 -0.59 43.10
C LEU A 234 46.44 0.54 43.01
N ARG A 235 46.16 1.59 42.21
CA ARG A 235 46.99 2.81 42.16
C ARG A 235 47.08 3.46 43.54
N GLY A 236 45.95 3.61 44.24
CA GLY A 236 45.91 4.14 45.59
C GLY A 236 46.74 3.31 46.59
N LYS A 237 46.60 1.98 46.56
CA LYS A 237 47.38 1.08 47.42
C LYS A 237 48.88 1.13 47.13
N LYS A 238 49.27 1.17 45.84
CA LYS A 238 50.66 1.29 45.41
C LYS A 238 51.28 2.63 45.81
N ALA A 239 50.51 3.72 45.76
CA ALA A 239 50.95 5.04 46.22
C ALA A 239 51.14 5.08 47.75
N GLN A 240 50.29 4.39 48.51
CA GLN A 240 50.40 4.31 49.97
C GLN A 240 51.55 3.40 50.44
N ASN A 241 51.76 2.26 49.77
CA ASN A 241 52.79 1.28 50.12
C ASN A 241 53.66 0.91 48.90
N PRO A 242 54.64 1.73 48.51
CA PRO A 242 55.42 1.53 47.28
C PRO A 242 56.27 0.26 47.24
N THR A 243 56.63 -0.29 48.40
CA THR A 243 57.48 -1.48 48.53
C THR A 243 56.68 -2.79 48.63
N GLN A 244 55.36 -2.73 48.75
CA GLN A 244 54.50 -3.91 48.81
C GLN A 244 54.35 -4.54 47.43
N ASN A 245 54.41 -5.88 47.36
CA ASN A 245 54.20 -6.63 46.12
C ASN A 245 52.69 -6.82 45.86
N PHE A 246 52.20 -6.27 44.74
CA PHE A 246 50.82 -6.39 44.26
C PHE A 246 50.66 -7.31 43.04
N GLY A 247 51.64 -8.18 42.77
CA GLY A 247 51.69 -8.98 41.54
C GLY A 247 50.46 -9.86 41.31
N LYS A 248 49.89 -10.44 42.37
CA LYS A 248 48.68 -11.28 42.27
C LYS A 248 47.45 -10.45 41.90
N GLU A 249 47.36 -9.22 42.39
CA GLU A 249 46.28 -8.31 42.06
C GLU A 249 46.38 -7.81 40.61
N HIS A 250 47.59 -7.51 40.14
CA HIS A 250 47.85 -7.19 38.73
C HIS A 250 47.44 -8.35 37.81
N GLU A 251 47.85 -9.58 38.15
CA GLU A 251 47.52 -10.78 37.37
C GLU A 251 46.01 -10.99 37.29
N ARG A 252 45.30 -10.96 38.43
CA ARG A 252 43.83 -11.09 38.46
C ARG A 252 43.11 -10.00 37.66
N LEU A 253 43.57 -8.75 37.73
CA LEU A 253 42.97 -7.65 36.98
C LEU A 253 43.23 -7.81 35.47
N SER A 254 44.43 -8.21 35.08
CA SER A 254 44.78 -8.48 33.67
C SER A 254 43.97 -9.65 33.10
N GLU A 255 43.77 -10.72 33.87
CA GLU A 255 42.93 -11.85 33.48
C GLU A 255 41.46 -11.45 33.30
N ARG A 256 40.92 -10.65 34.23
CA ARG A 256 39.56 -10.11 34.09
C ARG A 256 39.41 -9.25 32.84
N GLN A 257 40.37 -8.34 32.60
CA GLN A 257 40.38 -7.50 31.41
C GLN A 257 40.36 -8.30 30.11
N ARG A 258 41.07 -9.44 30.06
CA ARG A 258 41.02 -10.38 28.91
C ARG A 258 39.66 -11.06 28.76
N LYS A 259 39.03 -11.50 29.85
CA LYS A 259 37.69 -12.11 29.81
C LYS A 259 36.62 -11.12 29.34
N THR A 260 36.70 -9.86 29.80
CA THR A 260 35.80 -8.79 29.34
C THR A 260 35.99 -8.51 27.84
N MET A 261 37.25 -8.59 27.35
CA MET A 261 37.55 -8.51 25.92
C MET A 261 36.98 -9.68 25.12
N GLU A 262 37.08 -10.91 25.62
CA GLU A 262 36.48 -12.10 24.99
C GLU A 262 34.97 -11.93 24.81
N LYS A 263 34.25 -11.49 25.85
CA LYS A 263 32.81 -11.18 25.76
C LYS A 263 32.50 -10.08 24.75
N THR A 264 33.33 -9.05 24.69
CA THR A 264 33.19 -7.96 23.68
C THR A 264 33.37 -8.52 22.27
N GLY A 265 34.30 -9.47 22.08
CA GLY A 265 34.50 -10.20 20.83
C GLY A 265 33.32 -11.11 20.45
N GLU A 266 32.72 -11.81 21.41
CA GLU A 266 31.51 -12.62 21.16
C GLU A 266 30.35 -11.78 20.61
N VAL A 267 30.14 -10.57 21.19
CA VAL A 267 29.16 -9.60 20.70
C VAL A 267 29.47 -9.21 19.24
N ALA A 268 30.73 -8.90 18.92
CA ALA A 268 31.15 -8.54 17.56
C ALA A 268 30.98 -9.69 16.55
N GLN A 269 31.22 -10.93 16.99
CA GLN A 269 31.02 -12.13 16.18
C GLN A 269 29.52 -12.33 15.88
N LYS A 270 28.66 -12.30 16.90
CA LYS A 270 27.20 -12.42 16.73
C LYS A 270 26.64 -11.34 15.80
N LEU A 271 27.17 -10.12 15.87
CA LEU A 271 26.81 -9.04 14.95
C LEU A 271 27.22 -9.34 13.51
N SER A 272 28.32 -10.06 13.28
CA SER A 272 28.77 -10.45 11.94
C SER A 272 27.94 -11.59 11.34
N GLU A 273 27.37 -12.45 12.18
CA GLU A 273 26.49 -13.54 11.78
C GLU A 273 25.09 -13.06 11.35
N LEU A 274 24.70 -11.83 11.73
CA LEU A 274 23.52 -11.16 11.22
C LEU A 274 23.70 -10.81 9.73
N GLN A 275 23.34 -11.73 8.84
CA GLN A 275 23.31 -11.44 7.40
C GLN A 275 22.28 -10.33 7.10
N PRO A 276 22.63 -9.31 6.28
CA PRO A 276 21.68 -8.28 5.91
C PRO A 276 20.63 -8.85 4.93
N GLN A 277 19.44 -9.16 5.47
CA GLN A 277 18.23 -9.49 4.68
C GLN A 277 17.72 -8.27 3.90
N ASP A 278 18.01 -7.06 4.38
CA ASP A 278 17.61 -5.80 3.76
C ASP A 278 18.81 -5.10 3.11
N THR A 279 18.66 -4.73 1.84
CA THR A 279 19.60 -3.89 1.08
C THR A 279 19.54 -2.41 1.48
N SER A 280 18.75 -2.03 2.49
CA SER A 280 18.66 -0.63 2.92
C SER A 280 20.03 -0.15 3.37
N SER A 281 20.62 0.76 2.60
CA SER A 281 21.98 1.28 2.80
C SER A 281 22.23 1.83 4.22
N GLY A 282 21.18 2.34 4.87
CA GLY A 282 21.27 2.90 6.23
C GLY A 282 21.54 1.86 7.32
N ARG A 283 20.81 0.73 7.31
CA ARG A 283 20.96 -0.31 8.34
C ARG A 283 22.33 -0.98 8.27
N LYS A 284 22.84 -1.24 7.06
CA LYS A 284 24.21 -1.76 6.86
C LYS A 284 25.27 -0.82 7.41
N ALA A 285 25.13 0.49 7.17
CA ALA A 285 26.06 1.48 7.69
C ALA A 285 26.06 1.54 9.23
N GLN A 286 24.89 1.37 9.86
CA GLN A 286 24.77 1.33 11.32
C GLN A 286 25.41 0.08 11.92
N GLU A 287 25.15 -1.10 11.36
CA GLU A 287 25.78 -2.36 11.81
C GLU A 287 27.31 -2.31 11.67
N GLN A 288 27.82 -1.78 10.55
CA GLN A 288 29.25 -1.54 10.35
C GLN A 288 29.83 -0.57 11.37
N SER A 289 29.09 0.49 11.72
CA SER A 289 29.52 1.42 12.74
C SER A 289 29.60 0.77 14.13
N VAL A 290 28.66 -0.11 14.47
CA VAL A 290 28.71 -0.85 15.75
C VAL A 290 29.92 -1.80 15.76
N GLN A 291 30.17 -2.53 14.67
CA GLN A 291 31.35 -3.40 14.54
C GLN A 291 32.66 -2.64 14.75
N GLU A 292 32.78 -1.44 14.17
CA GLU A 292 33.98 -0.61 14.31
C GLU A 292 34.23 -0.18 15.75
N HIS A 293 33.19 0.21 16.49
CA HIS A 293 33.32 0.56 17.90
C HIS A 293 33.71 -0.66 18.77
N LEU A 294 33.10 -1.83 18.52
CA LEU A 294 33.47 -3.06 19.24
C LEU A 294 34.92 -3.45 18.98
N LYS A 295 35.40 -3.32 17.74
CA LYS A 295 36.81 -3.58 17.40
C LYS A 295 37.76 -2.65 18.15
N LYS A 296 37.49 -1.34 18.17
CA LYS A 296 38.30 -0.36 18.91
C LYS A 296 38.29 -0.63 20.42
N ALA A 297 37.14 -1.03 20.96
CA ALA A 297 37.04 -1.44 22.35
C ALA A 297 37.98 -2.61 22.65
N MET A 298 37.94 -3.67 21.83
CA MET A 298 38.82 -4.84 22.01
C MET A 298 40.30 -4.49 21.90
N GLU A 299 40.70 -3.63 20.97
CA GLU A 299 42.09 -3.15 20.84
C GLU A 299 42.56 -2.41 22.10
N ALA A 300 41.72 -1.55 22.67
CA ALA A 300 41.99 -0.84 23.92
C ALA A 300 42.03 -1.80 25.13
N GLN A 301 41.09 -2.75 25.23
CA GLN A 301 41.07 -3.76 26.30
C GLN A 301 42.32 -4.65 26.27
N LYS A 302 42.76 -5.05 25.07
CA LYS A 302 44.01 -5.81 24.89
C LYS A 302 45.21 -5.01 25.43
N THR A 303 45.32 -3.75 25.02
CA THR A 303 46.42 -2.87 25.44
C THR A 303 46.38 -2.64 26.96
N ALA A 304 45.19 -2.43 27.54
CA ALA A 304 45.00 -2.32 28.97
C ALA A 304 45.51 -3.57 29.72
N ALA A 305 45.15 -4.77 29.26
CA ALA A 305 45.58 -6.03 29.88
C ALA A 305 47.11 -6.19 29.88
N GLU A 306 47.77 -5.82 28.78
CA GLU A 306 49.23 -5.83 28.64
C GLU A 306 49.88 -4.83 29.61
N GLU A 307 49.35 -3.61 29.70
CA GLU A 307 49.88 -2.55 30.56
C GLU A 307 49.65 -2.85 32.06
N ILE A 308 48.54 -3.51 32.43
CA ILE A 308 48.31 -4.04 33.78
C ILE A 308 49.38 -5.07 34.15
N GLY A 309 49.68 -6.00 33.23
CA GLY A 309 50.72 -7.02 33.41
C GLY A 309 52.12 -6.41 33.54
N ASN A 310 52.39 -5.34 32.80
CA ASN A 310 53.60 -4.52 32.90
C ASN A 310 53.61 -3.56 34.11
N GLN A 311 52.58 -3.62 34.98
CA GLN A 311 52.40 -2.79 36.17
C GLN A 311 52.33 -1.28 35.91
N LYS A 312 51.98 -0.87 34.68
CA LYS A 312 51.80 0.53 34.25
C LYS A 312 50.33 0.95 34.40
N LEU A 313 49.90 1.11 35.65
CA LEU A 313 48.48 1.31 36.00
C LEU A 313 47.85 2.58 35.40
N ASP A 314 48.61 3.68 35.25
CA ASP A 314 48.11 4.92 34.65
C ASP A 314 47.77 4.75 33.17
N SER A 315 48.69 4.11 32.43
CA SER A 315 48.54 3.80 31.01
C SER A 315 47.39 2.82 30.79
N ALA A 316 47.35 1.75 31.61
CA ALA A 316 46.24 0.81 31.61
C ALA A 316 44.90 1.50 31.85
N GLN A 317 44.80 2.42 32.81
CA GLN A 317 43.55 3.10 33.10
C GLN A 317 43.06 3.94 31.92
N SER A 318 43.96 4.63 31.21
CA SER A 318 43.59 5.38 30.00
C SER A 318 43.01 4.47 28.92
N GLU A 319 43.61 3.29 28.70
CA GLU A 319 43.08 2.32 27.73
C GLU A 319 41.77 1.68 28.17
N GLN A 320 41.57 1.44 29.47
CA GLN A 320 40.29 0.97 30.01
C GLN A 320 39.16 1.99 29.81
N GLU A 321 39.44 3.28 29.99
CA GLU A 321 38.47 4.36 29.77
C GLU A 321 38.12 4.52 28.28
N LYS A 322 39.11 4.40 27.38
CA LYS A 322 38.88 4.34 25.92
C LYS A 322 38.01 3.15 25.54
N ALA A 323 38.30 1.96 26.07
CA ALA A 323 37.48 0.78 25.83
C ALA A 323 36.03 1.01 26.24
N LEU A 324 35.81 1.55 27.46
CA LEU A 324 34.49 1.84 27.98
C LEU A 324 33.72 2.84 27.10
N GLU A 325 34.38 3.89 26.62
CA GLU A 325 33.78 4.86 25.70
C GLU A 325 33.30 4.18 24.42
N GLN A 326 34.16 3.37 23.78
CA GLN A 326 33.80 2.66 22.55
C GLN A 326 32.68 1.64 22.76
N MET A 327 32.65 0.94 23.89
CA MET A 327 31.57 0.00 24.23
C MET A 327 30.23 0.72 24.42
N LYS A 328 30.24 1.90 25.06
CA LYS A 328 29.03 2.73 25.24
C LYS A 328 28.50 3.28 23.92
N GLU A 329 29.40 3.70 23.02
CA GLU A 329 29.04 4.09 21.66
C GLU A 329 28.41 2.93 20.88
N ALA A 330 28.99 1.73 20.96
CA ALA A 330 28.41 0.52 20.35
C ALA A 330 27.01 0.20 20.93
N GLN A 331 26.86 0.31 22.25
CA GLN A 331 25.59 0.08 22.96
C GLN A 331 24.51 1.09 22.53
N SER A 332 24.83 2.38 22.46
CA SER A 332 23.88 3.41 22.02
C SER A 332 23.40 3.14 20.59
N LYS A 333 24.33 2.87 19.67
CA LYS A 333 24.00 2.63 18.26
C LYS A 333 23.21 1.34 18.06
N LEU A 334 23.46 0.32 18.86
CA LEU A 334 22.69 -0.91 18.84
C LEU A 334 21.26 -0.69 19.35
N GLN A 335 21.08 0.16 20.37
CA GLN A 335 19.76 0.52 20.89
C GLN A 335 18.93 1.32 19.89
N ASP A 336 19.54 2.27 19.18
CA ASP A 336 18.86 3.07 18.15
C ASP A 336 18.33 2.18 17.01
N SER A 337 19.10 1.16 16.60
CA SER A 337 18.72 0.22 15.56
C SER A 337 17.45 -0.58 15.91
N ARG A 338 17.26 -0.85 17.21
CA ARG A 338 16.11 -1.57 17.74
C ARG A 338 14.85 -0.72 17.69
N GLN A 339 14.93 0.56 18.10
CA GLN A 339 13.78 1.46 18.08
C GLN A 339 13.27 1.72 16.66
N GLU A 340 14.16 1.82 15.67
CA GLU A 340 13.75 1.91 14.25
C GLU A 340 13.01 0.64 13.79
N SER A 341 13.47 -0.54 14.20
CA SER A 341 12.82 -1.82 13.86
C SER A 341 11.44 -1.97 14.51
N GLU A 342 11.28 -1.53 15.76
CA GLU A 342 10.00 -1.54 16.49
C GLU A 342 9.00 -0.49 15.95
N SER A 343 9.49 0.63 15.41
CA SER A 343 8.64 1.65 14.78
C SER A 343 8.05 1.18 13.44
N LYS A 344 8.80 0.41 12.66
CA LYS A 344 8.39 -0.13 11.35
C LYS A 344 7.53 -1.40 11.45
N SER A 345 7.58 -2.11 12.57
CA SER A 345 6.76 -3.31 12.82
C SER A 345 5.40 -3.02 13.45
N LYS A 346 5.14 -1.78 13.90
CA LYS A 346 3.80 -1.34 14.32
C LYS A 346 2.88 -1.18 13.10
N PRO A 347 1.72 -1.86 13.04
CA PRO A 347 0.74 -1.66 11.98
C PRO A 347 0.27 -0.19 11.97
N GLY A 348 0.24 0.41 10.79
CA GLY A 348 -0.09 1.81 10.57
C GLY A 348 -1.36 2.28 11.28
N GLN A 349 -1.16 3.05 12.34
CA GLN A 349 -1.83 4.35 12.50
C GLN A 349 -0.75 5.39 12.22
N ASN A 350 -0.67 5.86 10.97
CA ASN A 350 -0.08 7.13 10.51
C ASN A 350 0.46 6.97 9.08
N GLU A 351 -0.43 6.96 8.11
CA GLU A 351 -0.20 7.64 6.82
C GLU A 351 -1.53 8.25 6.39
N GLU A 352 -1.99 9.25 7.15
CA GLU A 352 -2.79 10.31 6.57
C GLU A 352 -1.89 11.52 6.37
N ASN A 353 -1.88 11.99 5.12
CA ASN A 353 -1.58 13.36 4.74
C ASN A 353 -0.10 13.76 4.57
N LYS A 354 0.48 13.40 3.43
CA LYS A 354 1.25 14.36 2.63
C LYS A 354 0.81 14.30 1.17
N GLY A 355 -0.06 15.24 0.84
CA GLY A 355 -0.51 15.49 -0.52
C GLY A 355 0.66 15.78 -1.45
N ASP A 356 0.59 15.09 -2.58
CA ASP A 356 1.28 15.39 -3.81
C ASP A 356 0.97 16.85 -4.23
N LYS A 357 2.00 17.69 -4.23
CA LYS A 357 2.05 18.93 -5.00
C LYS A 357 3.38 18.97 -5.73
N GLY A 358 3.37 18.37 -6.91
CA GLY A 358 3.82 18.98 -8.17
C GLY A 358 5.16 19.72 -8.12
N SER A 359 6.19 19.08 -8.65
CA SER A 359 7.41 19.76 -9.08
C SER A 359 7.10 20.71 -10.24
N GLN A 360 7.13 22.02 -9.97
CA GLN A 360 7.44 23.02 -10.98
C GLN A 360 8.72 23.74 -10.56
N THR A 361 9.82 23.35 -11.18
CA THR A 361 11.05 24.14 -11.27
C THR A 361 10.83 25.29 -12.23
N GLN A 362 10.97 26.54 -11.76
CA GLN A 362 11.52 27.64 -12.55
C GLN A 362 11.98 28.83 -11.69
N SER A 363 13.29 29.07 -11.75
CA SER A 363 14.05 30.33 -11.76
C SER A 363 13.77 31.47 -10.76
N ASP A 364 14.79 31.74 -9.95
CA ASP A 364 15.46 33.02 -9.66
C ASP A 364 14.66 34.33 -9.86
N GLN A 365 14.52 35.10 -8.78
CA GLN A 365 15.11 36.44 -8.68
C GLN A 365 15.06 37.00 -7.25
N GLU A 366 16.22 37.48 -6.81
CA GLU A 366 16.43 38.32 -5.64
C GLU A 366 15.54 39.57 -5.67
N LYS A 367 15.01 39.97 -4.51
CA LYS A 367 15.30 41.30 -3.94
C LYS A 367 14.85 41.45 -2.49
N ASN A 368 15.74 42.14 -1.80
CA ASN A 368 15.83 42.46 -0.38
C ASN A 368 14.95 43.67 0.01
N GLN A 369 14.90 43.96 1.31
CA GLN A 369 14.27 45.06 2.08
C GLN A 369 12.89 44.70 2.67
N GLY A 370 12.60 44.82 3.96
CA GLY A 370 13.31 45.40 5.10
C GLY A 370 12.30 46.11 6.01
N GLN A 371 12.39 45.87 7.33
CA GLN A 371 11.75 46.61 8.46
C GLN A 371 10.23 46.37 8.62
N GLY A 372 9.62 46.25 9.81
CA GLY A 372 10.04 46.40 11.19
C GLY A 372 8.79 46.47 12.10
N SER A 373 9.01 46.44 13.41
CA SER A 373 8.10 46.75 14.55
C SER A 373 7.02 45.75 15.03
N SER A 374 7.43 44.91 16.00
CA SER A 374 7.05 44.88 17.43
C SER A 374 5.62 45.21 17.93
N GLN A 375 5.00 44.16 18.51
CA GLN A 375 4.42 44.03 19.89
C GLN A 375 3.11 44.80 20.29
N PRO A 376 2.40 44.43 21.39
CA PRO A 376 1.64 43.19 21.63
C PRO A 376 0.28 43.45 22.35
N GLU A 377 -0.34 42.40 22.90
CA GLU A 377 -1.35 42.35 24.01
C GLU A 377 -2.76 41.76 23.75
N SER A 378 -2.93 40.60 24.41
CA SER A 378 -4.05 39.78 24.90
C SER A 378 -5.25 40.51 25.58
N PRO A 379 -6.20 39.84 26.31
CA PRO A 379 -6.81 38.49 26.25
C PRO A 379 -8.37 38.48 26.43
N GLN A 380 -8.97 37.26 26.51
CA GLN A 380 -10.18 36.83 27.28
C GLN A 380 -11.44 36.37 26.51
N GLN A 381 -11.59 35.02 26.39
CA GLN A 381 -12.65 34.09 26.91
C GLN A 381 -14.08 34.60 27.30
N PRO A 382 -15.09 33.72 27.55
CA PRO A 382 -15.47 32.43 26.90
C PRO A 382 -17.02 32.19 26.83
N GLU A 383 -17.41 30.99 26.37
CA GLU A 383 -18.64 30.20 26.70
C GLU A 383 -20.05 30.65 26.28
N GLN A 384 -20.79 29.76 25.59
CA GLN A 384 -22.02 29.14 26.14
C GLN A 384 -22.53 27.99 25.26
N GLN A 385 -22.70 26.82 25.90
CA GLN A 385 -23.57 25.72 25.46
C GLN A 385 -25.03 26.09 25.73
N GLN A 386 -25.95 25.73 24.84
CA GLN A 386 -27.27 25.26 25.28
C GLN A 386 -27.97 24.37 24.25
N THR A 387 -28.67 23.42 24.84
CA THR A 387 -29.42 22.28 24.33
C THR A 387 -30.75 22.69 23.66
N ARG A 388 -31.34 21.80 22.83
CA ARG A 388 -32.61 21.07 23.14
C ARG A 388 -33.21 20.39 21.90
N ALA A 389 -33.83 19.24 22.16
CA ALA A 389 -34.47 18.29 21.26
C ALA A 389 -35.96 18.59 20.93
N GLY A 390 -36.49 17.82 19.98
CA GLY A 390 -37.93 17.56 19.72
C GLY A 390 -38.35 17.96 18.29
N GLU A 391 -39.16 17.25 17.50
CA GLU A 391 -40.01 16.06 17.69
C GLU A 391 -40.42 15.49 16.30
N GLN A 392 -40.46 14.15 16.22
CA GLN A 392 -41.46 13.26 15.60
C GLN A 392 -42.30 13.68 14.37
N GLN A 393 -42.36 12.79 13.37
CA GLN A 393 -43.63 12.26 12.86
C GLN A 393 -43.51 10.90 12.13
N LYS A 394 -44.64 10.18 12.14
CA LYS A 394 -44.89 8.72 12.10
C LYS A 394 -44.82 8.02 10.73
N SER A 395 -44.60 6.69 10.80
CA SER A 395 -44.60 5.62 9.79
C SER A 395 -45.98 5.34 9.10
N PRO A 396 -46.10 4.45 8.09
CA PRO A 396 -46.14 2.99 8.34
C PRO A 396 -45.45 2.08 7.29
N ALA A 397 -45.29 0.82 7.73
CA ALA A 397 -44.49 -0.27 7.19
C ALA A 397 -45.00 -0.98 5.92
N SER A 398 -44.09 -1.59 5.14
CA SER A 398 -44.00 -3.06 4.97
C SER A 398 -42.88 -3.47 4.00
N LEU A 399 -42.25 -4.63 4.29
CA LEU A 399 -41.32 -5.46 3.50
C LEU A 399 -39.81 -5.11 3.53
N ARG A 400 -39.18 -5.56 4.64
CA ARG A 400 -37.90 -6.29 4.76
C ARG A 400 -37.64 -7.18 3.50
N GLU A 401 -36.43 -7.36 2.96
CA GLU A 401 -35.14 -7.63 3.61
C GLU A 401 -33.93 -7.09 2.82
N GLY A 402 -33.06 -6.36 3.54
CA GLY A 402 -31.60 -6.59 3.61
C GLY A 402 -30.78 -6.65 2.33
N LYS A 403 -30.44 -5.49 1.76
CA LYS A 403 -29.14 -5.32 1.09
C LYS A 403 -28.07 -5.16 2.18
N GLU A 404 -27.44 -6.26 2.59
CA GLU A 404 -26.16 -6.18 3.29
C GLU A 404 -25.05 -6.19 2.23
N GLN A 405 -24.58 -5.00 1.88
CA GLN A 405 -23.21 -4.85 1.38
C GLN A 405 -22.27 -5.10 2.56
N PRO A 406 -21.22 -5.93 2.45
CA PRO A 406 -20.26 -6.04 3.53
C PRO A 406 -19.34 -4.82 3.52
N GLU A 407 -19.70 -3.80 4.30
CA GLU A 407 -18.71 -2.92 4.93
C GLU A 407 -17.97 -3.73 6.01
N ASP A 408 -16.96 -4.53 5.64
CA ASP A 408 -15.96 -4.93 6.63
C ASP A 408 -14.62 -5.38 6.00
N LEU A 409 -13.87 -4.41 5.48
CA LEU A 409 -12.43 -4.61 5.17
C LEU A 409 -11.54 -4.27 6.37
N ARG A 410 -12.11 -3.89 7.53
CA ARG A 410 -11.31 -3.44 8.70
C ARG A 410 -11.17 -4.49 9.80
N ASN A 411 -12.07 -5.46 9.93
CA ASN A 411 -11.95 -6.58 10.88
C ASN A 411 -11.70 -7.96 10.24
N GLY A 412 -11.55 -8.04 8.91
CA GLY A 412 -11.31 -9.31 8.21
C GLY A 412 -10.01 -10.03 8.59
N ARG A 413 -8.96 -9.34 9.04
CA ARG A 413 -7.62 -9.93 9.20
C ARG A 413 -7.53 -11.11 10.19
N ALA A 414 -8.33 -11.13 11.25
CA ALA A 414 -8.30 -12.23 12.24
C ALA A 414 -9.17 -13.43 11.81
N VAL A 415 -10.33 -13.15 11.23
CA VAL A 415 -11.24 -14.18 10.67
C VAL A 415 -10.60 -14.87 9.46
N ILE A 416 -9.78 -14.14 8.70
CA ILE A 416 -9.07 -14.63 7.51
C ILE A 416 -7.94 -15.61 7.86
N GLN A 417 -7.22 -15.40 8.98
CA GLN A 417 -6.07 -16.24 9.33
C GLN A 417 -6.50 -17.65 9.80
N GLU A 418 -7.66 -17.74 10.45
CA GLU A 418 -8.32 -19.00 10.84
C GLU A 418 -8.90 -19.70 9.60
N GLN A 419 -9.58 -18.94 8.71
CA GLN A 419 -10.09 -19.44 7.44
C GLN A 419 -9.00 -19.97 6.50
N ALA A 420 -7.81 -19.36 6.48
CA ALA A 420 -6.69 -19.83 5.66
C ALA A 420 -6.16 -21.21 6.11
N GLN A 421 -6.11 -21.46 7.42
CA GLN A 421 -5.75 -22.79 7.96
C GLN A 421 -6.83 -23.83 7.67
N ASP A 422 -8.09 -23.44 7.80
CA ASP A 422 -9.22 -24.30 7.45
C ASP A 422 -9.24 -24.62 5.96
N ILE A 423 -8.96 -23.65 5.09
CA ILE A 423 -8.86 -23.87 3.63
C ILE A 423 -7.68 -24.78 3.28
N LEU A 424 -6.54 -24.66 3.96
CA LEU A 424 -5.38 -25.55 3.77
C LEU A 424 -5.66 -26.98 4.28
N GLN A 425 -6.48 -27.12 5.32
CA GLN A 425 -6.89 -28.42 5.84
C GLN A 425 -7.96 -29.06 4.94
N GLU A 426 -8.94 -28.28 4.51
CA GLU A 426 -9.94 -28.65 3.50
C GLU A 426 -9.27 -29.00 2.16
N GLU A 427 -8.16 -28.35 1.82
CA GLU A 427 -7.30 -28.68 0.68
C GLU A 427 -6.64 -30.06 0.85
N LYS A 428 -6.08 -30.40 2.03
CA LYS A 428 -5.54 -31.76 2.26
C LYS A 428 -6.59 -32.83 2.05
N GLU A 429 -7.80 -32.59 2.57
CA GLU A 429 -8.92 -33.52 2.51
C GLU A 429 -9.50 -33.64 1.09
N ASN A 430 -9.67 -32.51 0.38
CA ASN A 430 -10.12 -32.50 -1.01
C ASN A 430 -9.08 -33.08 -1.98
N ARG A 431 -7.78 -32.92 -1.72
CA ARG A 431 -6.72 -33.51 -2.54
C ARG A 431 -6.64 -35.03 -2.37
N LEU A 432 -6.94 -35.55 -1.18
CA LEU A 432 -7.11 -36.98 -0.92
C LEU A 432 -8.32 -37.52 -1.69
N LEU A 433 -9.46 -36.83 -1.64
CA LEU A 433 -10.68 -37.21 -2.37
C LEU A 433 -10.50 -37.15 -3.90
N PHE A 434 -9.78 -36.15 -4.41
CA PHE A 434 -9.49 -35.99 -5.84
C PHE A 434 -8.47 -37.02 -6.38
N GLN A 435 -7.51 -37.43 -5.56
CA GLN A 435 -6.59 -38.54 -5.88
C GLN A 435 -7.31 -39.90 -5.97
N GLU A 436 -8.39 -40.09 -5.21
CA GLU A 436 -9.21 -41.29 -5.26
C GLU A 436 -10.14 -41.32 -6.50
N SER A 437 -10.59 -40.16 -7.00
CA SER A 437 -11.55 -40.06 -8.12
C SER A 437 -10.91 -40.13 -9.52
N HIS A 438 -9.65 -39.74 -9.68
CA HIS A 438 -8.96 -39.70 -10.99
C HIS A 438 -7.81 -40.69 -11.09
N LYS A 439 -8.15 -41.99 -11.16
CA LYS A 439 -7.22 -43.04 -11.62
C LYS A 439 -6.92 -42.85 -13.11
N GLY A 440 -5.90 -42.11 -13.49
CA GLY A 440 -5.49 -42.09 -14.90
C GLY A 440 -4.33 -41.20 -15.30
N GLU A 441 -4.40 -39.89 -15.13
CA GLU A 441 -3.53 -38.98 -15.90
C GLU A 441 -2.99 -37.80 -15.08
N TYR A 442 -2.45 -38.07 -13.90
CA TYR A 442 -1.59 -37.08 -13.23
C TYR A 442 -0.13 -37.49 -13.35
N ARG A 443 0.66 -36.73 -14.11
CA ARG A 443 2.13 -36.79 -14.04
C ARG A 443 2.58 -35.90 -12.89
N ALA A 444 2.92 -36.54 -11.77
CA ALA A 444 3.49 -35.88 -10.62
C ALA A 444 4.81 -35.16 -10.97
N VAL A 445 4.95 -33.93 -10.48
CA VAL A 445 6.28 -33.35 -10.23
C VAL A 445 6.80 -33.99 -8.95
N GLU A 446 8.01 -34.53 -9.00
CA GLU A 446 8.60 -35.32 -7.92
C GLU A 446 8.71 -34.55 -6.60
N LYS A 447 8.53 -35.33 -5.55
CA LYS A 447 8.14 -34.96 -4.20
C LYS A 447 9.31 -35.22 -3.25
N ASP A 448 10.20 -34.26 -3.08
CA ASP A 448 11.10 -34.23 -1.92
C ASP A 448 10.76 -32.99 -1.08
N TRP A 449 9.96 -33.24 -0.04
CA TRP A 449 9.34 -32.26 0.88
C TRP A 449 10.09 -32.19 2.21
#